data_AF-A0AAJ2U8E3-F1
#
_entry.id   AF-A0AAJ2U8E3-F1
#
_cell.length_a   1.000
_cell.length_b   1.000
_cell.length_c   1.000
_cell.angle_alpha   90.00
_cell.angle_beta   90.00
_cell.angle_gamma   90.00
#
_symmetry.space_group_name_H-M   'P 1'
#
loop_
_entity.id
_entity.type
_entity.pdbx_description
1 polymer ?
#
loop_
_entity_poly.entity_id
_entity_poly.type
_entity_poly.pdbx_seq_one_letter_code
_entity_poly.pdbx_strand_id
1 'polypeptide(L)'
;MVKAENSEKTGSVILTKTDANTGKKLAGAVFDLYKANGNKLKTGLVTDKNGTILVSGLKPGSYYFVETKAPAGYLFDRNKHYNFAIEIGNQKQSQTVKVTDHPQASKASTASTDKSGHADHHKGTRASGYKDGHNELPNTGESVLLFSTLAGTIVSVSAAGTALFKRKRENK
;
A
#
# COMPACT_ATOMS: atom_id res chain seq x y z
N MET A 1 31.78 24.20 -30.78
CA MET A 1 31.34 22.96 -30.12
C MET A 1 30.24 23.33 -29.14
N VAL A 2 28.97 23.10 -29.48
CA VAL A 2 27.85 23.40 -28.57
C VAL A 2 27.59 22.17 -27.72
N LYS A 3 27.88 22.26 -26.42
CA LYS A 3 27.53 21.22 -25.46
C LYS A 3 26.06 21.40 -25.11
N ALA A 4 25.16 20.83 -25.92
CA ALA A 4 23.75 20.75 -25.55
C ALA A 4 23.61 19.71 -24.44
N GLU A 5 23.70 20.13 -23.18
CA GLU A 5 23.28 19.31 -22.06
C GLU A 5 21.75 19.25 -22.08
N ASN A 6 21.21 18.31 -22.87
CA ASN A 6 19.80 17.95 -22.79
C ASN A 6 19.61 17.18 -21.48
N SER A 7 19.59 17.91 -20.35
CA SER A 7 19.14 17.36 -19.08
C SER A 7 17.70 16.88 -19.32
N GLU A 8 17.49 15.56 -19.31
CA GLU A 8 16.15 15.00 -19.48
C GLU A 8 15.23 15.67 -18.45
N LYS A 9 14.31 16.51 -18.94
CA LYS A 9 13.32 17.11 -18.06
C LYS A 9 12.48 15.98 -17.47
N THR A 10 12.22 16.04 -16.18
CA THR A 10 11.36 15.08 -15.47
C THR A 10 10.34 15.81 -14.61
N GLY A 11 9.16 15.22 -14.46
CA GLY A 11 8.11 15.67 -13.55
C GLY A 11 8.04 14.85 -12.26
N SER A 12 7.02 15.15 -11.46
CA SER A 12 6.69 14.45 -10.22
C SER A 12 5.19 14.28 -10.05
N VAL A 13 4.79 13.34 -9.21
CA VAL A 13 3.40 13.12 -8.80
C VAL A 13 3.33 12.93 -7.29
N ILE A 14 2.28 13.50 -6.69
CA ILE A 14 1.88 13.30 -5.31
C ILE A 14 0.56 12.55 -5.29
N LEU A 15 0.53 11.36 -4.72
CA LEU A 15 -0.72 10.67 -4.37
C LEU A 15 -1.14 11.12 -2.97
N THR A 16 -2.42 11.43 -2.79
CA THR A 16 -3.03 11.72 -1.49
C THR A 16 -4.18 10.75 -1.23
N LYS A 17 -4.12 10.05 -0.10
CA LYS A 17 -5.08 9.05 0.34
C LYS A 17 -5.93 9.56 1.50
N THR A 18 -7.24 9.52 1.35
CA THR A 18 -8.18 9.95 2.39
C THR A 18 -9.33 8.98 2.63
N ASP A 19 -9.94 9.10 3.79
CA ASP A 19 -11.23 8.52 4.12
C ASP A 19 -12.32 9.20 3.27
N ALA A 20 -13.18 8.40 2.63
CA ALA A 20 -14.22 8.90 1.74
C ALA A 20 -15.34 9.67 2.47
N ASN A 21 -15.58 9.35 3.74
CA ASN A 21 -16.67 9.94 4.54
C ASN A 21 -16.21 11.20 5.27
N THR A 22 -14.98 11.21 5.78
CA THR A 22 -14.47 12.24 6.70
C THR A 22 -13.38 13.11 6.09
N GLY A 23 -12.78 12.70 4.96
CA GLY A 23 -11.62 13.39 4.37
C GLY A 23 -10.31 13.22 5.17
N LYS A 24 -10.32 12.45 6.27
CA LYS A 24 -9.14 12.17 7.09
C LYS A 24 -8.02 11.55 6.25
N LYS A 25 -6.77 11.98 6.47
CA LYS A 25 -5.59 11.40 5.81
C LYS A 25 -5.34 9.96 6.28
N LEU A 26 -5.00 9.07 5.35
CA LEU A 26 -4.79 7.65 5.65
C LEU A 26 -3.36 7.20 5.34
N ALA A 27 -2.64 6.85 6.40
CA ALA A 27 -1.30 6.26 6.34
C ALA A 27 -1.38 4.73 6.16
N GLY A 28 -0.32 4.13 5.60
CA GLY A 28 -0.16 2.68 5.51
C GLY A 28 -0.88 1.99 4.34
N ALA A 29 -1.49 2.75 3.43
CA ALA A 29 -1.97 2.21 2.16
C ALA A 29 -0.77 1.90 1.26
N VAL A 30 -0.80 0.79 0.53
CA VAL A 30 0.30 0.34 -0.34
C VAL A 30 -0.12 0.40 -1.80
N PHE A 31 0.74 0.97 -2.63
CA PHE A 31 0.51 1.16 -4.05
C PHE A 31 1.68 0.65 -4.90
N ASP A 32 1.36 0.17 -6.08
CA ASP A 32 2.29 -0.02 -7.19
C ASP A 32 2.07 1.09 -8.24
N LEU A 33 3.15 1.51 -8.91
CA LEU A 33 3.12 2.49 -9.99
C LEU A 33 3.46 1.82 -11.31
N TYR A 34 2.65 2.07 -12.33
CA TYR A 34 2.79 1.51 -13.67
C TYR A 34 2.90 2.61 -14.73
N LYS A 35 3.54 2.28 -15.84
CA LYS A 35 3.43 3.00 -17.11
C LYS A 35 2.15 2.58 -17.84
N ALA A 36 1.67 3.40 -18.78
CA ALA A 36 0.48 3.09 -19.57
C ALA A 36 0.53 1.77 -20.36
N ASN A 37 1.73 1.27 -20.69
CA ASN A 37 1.90 -0.02 -21.37
C ASN A 37 1.82 -1.23 -20.42
N GLY A 38 1.45 -1.03 -19.15
CA GLY A 38 1.38 -2.10 -18.14
C GLY A 38 2.72 -2.42 -17.48
N ASN A 39 3.82 -1.76 -17.85
CA ASN A 39 5.10 -1.99 -17.20
C ASN A 39 5.12 -1.39 -15.80
N LYS A 40 5.33 -2.27 -14.82
CA LYS A 40 5.51 -1.91 -13.41
C LYS A 40 6.82 -1.12 -13.24
N LEU A 41 6.70 0.09 -12.71
CA LEU A 41 7.81 1.03 -12.54
C LEU A 41 8.33 1.07 -11.10
N LYS A 42 7.42 1.05 -10.11
CA LYS A 42 7.74 0.99 -8.68
C LYS A 42 6.71 0.14 -7.95
N THR A 43 7.13 -0.49 -6.86
CA THR A 43 6.27 -1.33 -6.03
C THR A 43 6.33 -0.95 -4.57
N GLY A 44 5.29 -1.34 -3.82
CA GLY A 44 5.32 -1.23 -2.36
C GLY A 44 5.42 0.20 -1.85
N LEU A 45 4.91 1.18 -2.59
CA LEU A 45 4.91 2.57 -2.19
C LEU A 45 3.85 2.76 -1.11
N VAL A 46 4.27 3.21 0.08
CA VAL A 46 3.39 3.30 1.25
C VAL A 46 3.02 4.75 1.53
N THR A 47 1.73 5.03 1.78
CA THR A 47 1.31 6.36 2.22
C THR A 47 1.87 6.69 3.59
N ASP A 48 2.50 7.86 3.70
CA ASP A 48 3.10 8.35 4.94
C ASP A 48 2.05 8.80 5.97
N LYS A 49 2.49 9.35 7.10
CA LYS A 49 1.61 9.87 8.16
C LYS A 49 0.64 10.98 7.69
N ASN A 50 0.95 11.64 6.58
CA ASN A 50 0.11 12.68 5.97
C ASN A 50 -0.82 12.09 4.90
N GLY A 51 -0.82 10.77 4.73
CA GLY A 51 -1.56 10.06 3.70
C GLY A 51 -1.00 10.30 2.31
N THR A 52 0.31 10.53 2.17
CA THR A 52 0.93 10.92 0.90
C THR A 52 2.01 9.98 0.40
N ILE A 53 2.17 9.92 -0.92
CA ILE A 53 3.31 9.32 -1.63
C ILE A 53 3.83 10.35 -2.62
N LEU A 54 5.14 10.64 -2.62
CA LEU A 54 5.80 11.46 -3.63
C LEU A 54 6.67 10.59 -4.54
N VAL A 55 6.44 10.69 -5.85
CA VAL A 55 7.32 10.08 -6.86
C VAL A 55 7.84 11.16 -7.79
N SER A 56 9.15 11.36 -7.80
CA SER A 56 9.87 12.29 -8.68
C SER A 56 10.64 11.56 -9.78
N GLY A 57 11.18 12.31 -10.75
CA GLY A 57 12.03 11.77 -11.80
C GLY A 57 11.25 11.04 -12.90
N LEU A 58 9.96 11.33 -13.06
CA LEU A 58 9.14 10.71 -14.09
C LEU A 58 9.35 11.41 -15.43
N LYS A 59 9.67 10.64 -16.47
CA LYS A 59 9.72 11.15 -17.85
C LYS A 59 8.30 11.52 -18.32
N PRO A 60 8.17 12.41 -19.32
CA PRO A 60 6.87 12.67 -19.92
C PRO A 60 6.18 11.37 -20.35
N GLY A 61 4.87 11.28 -20.12
CA GLY A 61 4.08 10.12 -20.48
C GLY A 61 2.93 9.84 -19.51
N SER A 62 2.20 8.76 -19.80
CA SER A 62 1.03 8.34 -19.04
C SER A 62 1.35 7.20 -18.07
N TYR A 63 0.78 7.28 -16.88
CA TYR A 63 1.04 6.40 -15.75
C TYR A 63 -0.26 6.12 -14.98
N TYR A 64 -0.24 5.11 -14.12
CA TYR A 64 -1.31 4.88 -13.16
C TYR A 64 -0.82 4.22 -11.89
N PHE A 65 -1.47 4.54 -10.77
CA PHE A 65 -1.31 3.80 -9.52
C PHE A 65 -2.35 2.69 -9.42
N VAL A 66 -1.96 1.58 -8.79
CA VAL A 66 -2.85 0.49 -8.34
C VAL A 66 -2.65 0.32 -6.86
N GLU A 67 -3.74 0.39 -6.08
CA GLU A 67 -3.70 0.05 -4.66
C GLU A 67 -3.60 -1.46 -4.50
N THR A 68 -2.62 -1.91 -3.74
CA THR A 68 -2.37 -3.35 -3.50
C THR A 68 -2.74 -3.77 -2.08
N LYS A 69 -2.82 -2.80 -1.15
CA LYS A 69 -3.27 -3.01 0.22
C LYS A 69 -3.85 -1.72 0.80
N ALA A 70 -5.10 -1.79 1.27
CA ALA A 70 -5.71 -0.71 2.04
C ALA A 70 -5.10 -0.58 3.45
N PRO A 71 -5.21 0.60 4.08
CA PRO A 71 -5.01 0.77 5.52
C PRO A 71 -5.92 -0.16 6.34
N ALA A 72 -5.52 -0.46 7.57
CA ALA A 72 -6.33 -1.29 8.46
C ALA A 72 -7.73 -0.67 8.68
N GLY A 73 -8.77 -1.47 8.50
CA GLY A 73 -10.16 -1.05 8.64
C GLY A 73 -10.76 -0.33 7.42
N TYR A 74 -10.11 -0.40 6.25
CA TYR A 74 -10.60 0.19 5.01
C TYR A 74 -10.75 -0.84 3.89
N LEU A 75 -11.68 -0.56 2.97
CA LEU A 75 -11.89 -1.33 1.75
C LEU A 75 -11.30 -0.57 0.55
N PHE A 76 -10.62 -1.29 -0.35
CA PHE A 76 -10.13 -0.76 -1.63
C PHE A 76 -10.62 -1.61 -2.80
N ASP A 77 -10.72 -0.99 -3.97
CA ASP A 77 -11.05 -1.66 -5.23
C ASP A 77 -9.77 -2.08 -5.97
N ARG A 78 -9.53 -3.39 -6.07
CA ARG A 78 -8.36 -3.97 -6.74
C ARG A 78 -8.35 -3.75 -8.25
N ASN A 79 -9.50 -3.45 -8.86
CA ASN A 79 -9.63 -3.26 -10.31
C ASN A 79 -9.49 -1.78 -10.72
N LYS A 80 -9.35 -0.88 -9.75
CA LYS A 80 -9.31 0.56 -10.01
C LYS A 80 -7.90 1.04 -10.31
N HIS A 81 -7.77 1.73 -11.45
CA HIS A 81 -6.53 2.41 -11.86
C HIS A 81 -6.66 3.93 -11.65
N TYR A 82 -5.67 4.53 -11.00
CA TYR A 82 -5.61 5.97 -10.79
C TYR A 82 -4.65 6.60 -11.80
N ASN A 83 -5.18 6.90 -12.99
CA ASN A 83 -4.43 7.40 -14.13
C ASN A 83 -3.98 8.86 -13.96
N PHE A 84 -2.79 9.18 -14.45
CA PHE A 84 -2.27 10.55 -14.56
C PHE A 84 -1.25 10.68 -15.69
N ALA A 85 -1.02 11.90 -16.15
CA ALA A 85 -0.03 12.21 -17.17
C ALA A 85 1.04 13.17 -16.63
N ILE A 86 2.30 12.86 -16.92
CA ILE A 86 3.40 13.81 -16.75
C ILE A 86 3.59 14.49 -18.09
N GLU A 87 3.24 15.76 -18.13
CA GLU A 87 3.53 16.66 -19.24
C GLU A 87 4.75 17.50 -18.86
N ILE A 88 5.57 17.84 -19.85
CA ILE A 88 6.74 18.70 -19.62
C ILE A 88 6.60 19.94 -20.49
N GLY A 89 6.17 21.02 -19.85
CA GLY A 89 6.33 22.38 -20.35
C GLY A 89 7.67 23.00 -19.91
N ASN A 90 7.74 24.32 -19.92
CA ASN A 90 8.93 25.06 -19.50
C ASN A 90 9.13 25.13 -17.97
N GLN A 91 8.35 24.41 -17.16
CA GLN A 91 8.47 24.42 -15.69
C GLN A 91 8.31 23.02 -15.06
N LYS A 92 8.90 22.82 -13.87
CA LYS A 92 8.77 21.59 -13.08
C LYS A 92 7.31 21.39 -12.68
N GLN A 93 6.67 20.35 -13.22
CA GLN A 93 5.26 20.04 -12.95
C GLN A 93 5.16 18.94 -11.88
N SER A 94 4.37 19.22 -10.84
CA SER A 94 3.96 18.25 -9.83
C SER A 94 2.47 17.97 -10.00
N GLN A 95 2.12 16.76 -10.42
CA GLN A 95 0.74 16.33 -10.50
C GLN A 95 0.22 15.84 -9.15
N THR A 96 -1.08 15.93 -8.92
CA THR A 96 -1.72 15.37 -7.72
C THR A 96 -2.78 14.35 -8.10
N VAL A 97 -2.69 13.16 -7.51
CA VAL A 97 -3.68 12.08 -7.64
C VAL A 97 -4.39 11.93 -6.30
N LYS A 98 -5.72 12.07 -6.28
CA LYS A 98 -6.53 11.88 -5.07
C LYS A 98 -7.15 10.48 -5.07
N VAL A 99 -7.01 9.78 -3.96
CA VAL A 99 -7.55 8.43 -3.75
C VAL A 99 -8.36 8.41 -2.45
N THR A 100 -9.51 7.75 -2.49
CA THR A 100 -10.40 7.62 -1.33
C THR A 100 -10.78 6.16 -1.09
N ASP A 101 -10.79 5.75 0.18
CA ASP A 101 -11.41 4.47 0.61
C ASP A 101 -12.53 4.72 1.59
N HIS A 102 -13.48 3.79 1.58
CA HIS A 102 -14.52 3.75 2.60
C HIS A 102 -14.06 2.87 3.76
N PRO A 103 -14.38 3.27 5.01
CA PRO A 103 -14.22 2.39 6.15
C PRO A 103 -14.93 1.06 5.90
N GLN A 104 -14.24 -0.03 6.23
CA GLN A 104 -14.89 -1.33 6.36
C GLN A 104 -15.78 -1.24 7.60
N ALA A 105 -17.08 -1.47 7.45
CA ALA A 105 -17.97 -1.59 8.59
C ALA A 105 -17.41 -2.66 9.54
N SER A 106 -17.13 -2.29 10.79
CA SER A 106 -16.80 -3.27 11.80
C SER A 106 -18.02 -4.15 11.98
N LYS A 107 -17.95 -5.44 11.62
CA LYS A 107 -18.79 -6.40 12.34
C LYS A 107 -18.39 -6.22 13.80
N ALA A 108 -19.35 -5.82 14.63
CA ALA A 108 -19.12 -5.60 16.05
C ALA A 108 -18.27 -6.76 16.58
N SER A 109 -17.12 -6.42 17.16
CA SER A 109 -16.35 -7.37 17.95
C SER A 109 -17.25 -7.75 19.12
N THR A 110 -18.00 -8.85 18.97
CA THR A 110 -18.49 -9.63 20.09
C THR A 110 -17.24 -10.25 20.71
N ALA A 111 -16.50 -9.44 21.46
CA ALA A 111 -15.56 -9.93 22.44
C ALA A 111 -16.40 -10.61 23.53
N SER A 112 -16.74 -11.87 23.27
CA SER A 112 -17.15 -12.83 24.28
C SER A 112 -15.95 -13.06 25.21
N THR A 113 -15.83 -12.21 26.24
CA THR A 113 -15.22 -12.65 27.49
C THR A 113 -16.32 -13.36 28.26
N ASP A 114 -16.62 -14.59 27.82
CA ASP A 114 -17.41 -15.52 28.62
C ASP A 114 -16.56 -15.89 29.85
N LYS A 115 -17.14 -15.60 31.00
CA LYS A 115 -16.56 -15.80 32.31
C LYS A 115 -16.73 -17.27 32.63
N SER A 116 -15.64 -18.02 32.59
CA SER A 116 -15.51 -19.42 33.02
C SER A 116 -16.42 -19.77 34.21
N GLY A 117 -17.58 -20.34 33.91
CA GLY A 117 -18.44 -21.08 34.82
C GLY A 117 -18.39 -22.55 34.40
N HIS A 118 -17.54 -23.33 35.07
CA HIS A 118 -17.41 -24.76 34.87
C HIS A 118 -18.45 -25.49 35.72
N ALA A 119 -19.43 -26.14 35.08
CA ALA A 119 -20.18 -27.25 35.67
C ALA A 119 -20.82 -28.14 34.57
N ASP A 120 -20.32 -29.37 34.54
CA ASP A 120 -21.03 -30.64 34.30
C ASP A 120 -21.58 -31.05 32.93
N HIS A 121 -20.88 -32.05 32.37
CA HIS A 121 -21.38 -33.39 31.99
C HIS A 121 -22.74 -33.52 31.27
N HIS A 122 -22.71 -33.92 29.99
CA HIS A 122 -23.35 -35.18 29.56
C HIS A 122 -22.83 -35.69 28.19
N LYS A 123 -22.77 -37.03 28.10
CA LYS A 123 -22.11 -37.91 27.13
C LYS A 123 -23.11 -38.51 26.13
N GLY A 124 -22.72 -38.70 24.86
CA GLY A 124 -23.37 -39.60 23.87
C GLY A 124 -22.94 -39.29 22.42
N THR A 125 -21.98 -39.98 21.81
CA THR A 125 -22.02 -41.24 21.02
C THR A 125 -22.69 -41.21 19.63
N ARG A 126 -21.85 -41.47 18.62
CA ARG A 126 -22.00 -42.32 17.40
C ARG A 126 -22.41 -41.72 16.03
N ALA A 127 -21.58 -42.13 15.05
CA ALA A 127 -21.45 -41.83 13.62
C ALA A 127 -22.66 -42.13 12.71
N SER A 128 -22.73 -41.45 11.54
CA SER A 128 -22.94 -42.04 10.20
C SER A 128 -23.06 -40.96 9.10
N GLY A 129 -22.49 -41.23 7.91
CA GLY A 129 -23.08 -40.81 6.63
C GLY A 129 -22.57 -39.54 5.94
N TYR A 130 -21.55 -39.67 5.10
CA TYR A 130 -21.29 -38.74 3.99
C TYR A 130 -22.15 -39.13 2.78
N LYS A 131 -23.08 -38.25 2.39
CA LYS A 131 -23.63 -38.04 1.03
C LYS A 131 -24.83 -37.09 1.13
N ASP A 132 -24.68 -35.88 0.59
CA ASP A 132 -25.54 -35.43 -0.51
C ASP A 132 -25.01 -34.16 -1.16
N GLY A 133 -25.10 -34.14 -2.48
CA GLY A 133 -24.66 -33.03 -3.31
C GLY A 133 -25.69 -31.92 -3.32
N HIS A 134 -25.28 -30.75 -2.85
CA HIS A 134 -25.88 -29.49 -3.26
C HIS A 134 -24.74 -28.59 -3.76
N ASN A 135 -24.87 -28.13 -5.01
CA ASN A 135 -24.10 -26.99 -5.51
C ASN A 135 -24.55 -25.75 -4.73
N GLU A 136 -24.00 -25.57 -3.53
CA GLU A 136 -24.12 -24.33 -2.77
C GLU A 136 -22.97 -23.41 -3.20
N LEU A 137 -23.33 -22.29 -3.85
CA LEU A 137 -22.45 -21.14 -4.00
C LEU A 137 -21.86 -20.82 -2.62
N PRO A 138 -20.54 -20.57 -2.45
CA PRO A 138 -20.01 -20.28 -1.13
C PRO A 138 -20.69 -19.03 -0.58
N ASN A 139 -21.47 -19.25 0.47
CA ASN A 139 -22.17 -18.23 1.21
C ASN A 139 -21.12 -17.32 1.87
N THR A 140 -21.35 -16.01 1.72
CA THR A 140 -20.57 -14.93 2.30
C THR A 140 -20.33 -15.13 3.80
N GLY A 141 -19.12 -15.47 4.21
CA GLY A 141 -18.83 -15.60 5.64
C GLY A 141 -17.46 -16.12 6.05
N GLU A 142 -16.75 -16.87 5.22
CA GLU A 142 -15.45 -17.41 5.64
C GLU A 142 -14.29 -16.45 5.35
N SER A 143 -13.61 -16.05 6.41
CA SER A 143 -12.34 -15.36 6.35
C SER A 143 -11.26 -16.38 6.02
N VAL A 144 -10.97 -16.57 4.73
CA VAL A 144 -9.75 -17.28 4.33
C VAL A 144 -8.57 -16.37 4.64
N LEU A 145 -8.04 -16.50 5.85
CA LEU A 145 -6.75 -15.96 6.27
C LEU A 145 -5.66 -16.70 5.49
N LEU A 146 -5.43 -16.31 4.23
CA LEU A 146 -4.19 -16.64 3.53
C LEU A 146 -3.08 -15.73 4.06
N PHE A 147 -2.59 -16.03 5.26
CA PHE A 147 -1.26 -15.63 5.66
C PHE A 147 -0.25 -16.48 4.88
N SER A 148 0.14 -16.02 3.69
CA SER A 148 1.48 -16.34 3.18
C SER A 148 2.31 -15.07 3.25
N THR A 149 3.01 -14.94 4.37
CA THR A 149 4.08 -13.98 4.60
C THR A 149 5.13 -14.07 3.48
N LEU A 150 5.36 -12.98 2.76
CA LEU A 150 6.73 -12.65 2.39
C LEU A 150 7.18 -11.52 3.30
N ALA A 151 7.70 -11.91 4.46
CA ALA A 151 8.52 -11.04 5.28
C ALA A 151 9.80 -10.73 4.49
N GLY A 152 9.77 -9.66 3.70
CA GLY A 152 11.01 -9.03 3.26
C GLY A 152 11.63 -8.35 4.46
N THR A 153 12.49 -9.07 5.20
CA THR A 153 13.38 -8.46 6.18
C THR A 153 14.30 -7.50 5.44
N ILE A 154 14.02 -6.20 5.49
CA ILE A 154 15.04 -5.21 5.17
C ILE A 154 15.90 -5.09 6.42
N VAL A 155 17.05 -5.77 6.42
CA VAL A 155 18.14 -5.43 7.32
C VAL A 155 18.64 -4.06 6.88
N SER A 156 18.20 -3.01 7.56
CA SER A 156 18.82 -1.70 7.43
C SER A 156 20.19 -1.77 8.12
N VAL A 157 21.25 -2.05 7.35
CA VAL A 157 22.61 -1.78 7.80
C VAL A 157 22.79 -0.26 7.72
N SER A 158 22.54 0.43 8.82
CA SER A 158 23.02 1.79 9.00
C SER A 158 24.52 1.73 9.20
N ALA A 159 25.29 1.97 8.14
CA ALA A 159 26.71 2.27 8.25
C ALA A 159 26.85 3.62 8.97
N ALA A 160 26.92 3.57 10.31
CA ALA A 160 27.38 4.69 11.12
C ALA A 160 28.86 4.91 10.81
N GLY A 161 29.18 6.13 10.39
CA GLY A 161 30.39 6.43 9.67
C GLY A 161 31.67 6.57 10.50
N THR A 162 32.76 6.72 9.76
CA THR A 162 33.95 7.44 10.21
C THR A 162 34.32 8.42 9.11
N ALA A 163 33.87 9.67 9.24
CA ALA A 163 34.42 10.76 8.45
C ALA A 163 35.82 11.07 9.00
N LEU A 164 36.88 10.63 8.30
CA LEU A 164 38.25 11.06 8.57
C LEU A 164 38.38 12.53 8.15
N PHE A 165 38.36 13.42 9.12
CA PHE A 165 38.67 14.84 8.92
C PHE A 165 40.19 15.01 8.78
N LYS A 166 40.71 15.12 7.55
CA LYS A 166 42.12 15.43 7.30
C LYS A 166 42.29 16.95 7.35
N ARG A 167 42.70 17.47 8.51
CA ARG A 167 43.01 18.90 8.72
C ARG A 167 44.21 19.29 7.85
N LYS A 168 43.97 20.11 6.83
CA LYS A 168 45.01 20.84 6.07
C LYS A 168 45.64 21.86 7.01
N ARG A 169 46.92 21.69 7.38
CA ARG A 169 47.71 22.77 7.97
C ARG A 169 48.12 23.71 6.84
N GLU A 170 47.71 24.97 6.95
CA GLU A 170 48.25 26.05 6.13
C GLU A 170 49.66 26.39 6.62
N ASN A 171 50.59 26.48 5.69
CA ASN A 171 51.94 26.97 5.89
C ASN A 171 51.91 28.49 6.08
N LYS A 172 52.72 28.97 7.03
CA LYS A 172 53.37 30.27 6.91
C LYS A 172 54.85 30.08 7.20
#